data_AF-A0A940MQX0-F1
#
_entry.id   AF-A0A940MQX0-F1
#
_cell.length_a   1.000
_cell.length_b   1.000
_cell.length_c   1.000
_cell.angle_alpha   90.00
_cell.angle_beta   90.00
_cell.angle_gamma   90.00
#
_symmetry.space_group_name_H-M   'P 1'
#
loop_
_entity.id
_entity.type
_entity.pdbx_description
1 polymer ?
#
loop_
_entity_poly.entity_id
_entity_poly.type
_entity_poly.pdbx_seq_one_letter_code
_entity_poly.pdbx_strand_id
1 'polypeptide(L)' 'MTRDNVQLCFGQAALSSRIDRFLVERGLGFNPYALRRARLRDIIVLESQNDRELAAIGLSRDQILPYVFRDLLSD' A
#
# COMPACT_ATOMS: atom_id res chain seq x y z
N MET A 1 -21.74 -3.75 15.90
CA MET A 1 -20.37 -3.94 15.35
C MET A 1 -19.68 -2.59 15.33
N THR A 2 -18.90 -2.30 16.37
CA THR A 2 -18.10 -1.06 16.47
C THR A 2 -17.02 -1.14 15.40
N ARG A 3 -17.07 -0.23 14.42
CA ARG A 3 -15.98 -0.08 13.45
C ARG A 3 -14.96 0.82 14.12
N ASP A 4 -13.89 0.23 14.65
CA ASP A 4 -12.73 0.96 15.14
C ASP A 4 -12.08 1.70 13.95
N ASN A 5 -12.48 2.95 13.77
CA ASN A 5 -11.96 3.81 12.73
C ASN A 5 -10.67 4.42 13.23
N VAL A 6 -9.53 3.84 12.85
CA VAL A 6 -8.22 4.40 13.17
C VAL A 6 -7.95 5.60 12.25
N GLN A 7 -7.85 6.80 12.82
CA GLN A 7 -7.40 7.99 12.10
C GLN A 7 -5.87 8.05 12.13
N LEU A 8 -5.25 7.60 11.04
CA LEU A 8 -3.81 7.65 10.85
C LEU A 8 -3.44 8.96 10.14
N CYS A 9 -2.92 9.94 10.89
CA CYS A 9 -2.26 11.12 10.33
C CYS A 9 -0.77 10.82 10.09
N PHE A 10 -0.47 9.88 9.19
CA PHE A 10 0.85 9.84 8.56
C PHE A 10 0.79 10.76 7.35
N GLY A 11 1.87 11.49 7.05
CA GLY A 11 1.95 12.41 5.92
C GLY A 11 1.29 11.82 4.67
N GLN A 12 0.00 12.11 4.48
CA GLN A 12 -0.86 11.39 3.54
C GLN A 12 -0.38 11.67 2.12
N ALA A 13 0.26 12.82 1.93
CA ALA A 13 1.05 13.18 0.77
C ALA A 13 2.23 12.22 0.54
N ALA A 14 3.06 11.93 1.55
CA ALA A 14 4.24 11.08 1.38
C ALA A 14 3.89 9.63 0.99
N LEU A 15 2.90 9.01 1.62
CA LEU A 15 2.44 7.67 1.25
C LEU A 15 1.78 7.67 -0.14
N SER A 16 0.92 8.66 -0.42
CA SER A 16 0.27 8.77 -1.74
C SER A 16 1.30 8.98 -2.84
N SER A 17 2.30 9.85 -2.64
CA SER A 17 3.40 10.07 -3.58
C SER A 17 4.27 8.84 -3.78
N ARG A 18 4.48 8.02 -2.75
CA ARG A 18 5.24 6.75 -2.88
C ARG A 18 4.47 5.73 -3.72
N ILE A 19 3.15 5.62 -3.52
CA ILE A 19 2.28 4.75 -4.32
C ILE A 19 2.22 5.23 -5.77
N ASP A 20 1.98 6.53 -5.98
CA ASP A 20 1.89 7.12 -7.33
C ASP A 20 3.22 6.93 -8.08
N ARG A 21 4.37 7.15 -7.43
CA ARG A 21 5.69 6.89 -8.02
C ARG A 21 5.86 5.42 -8.40
N PHE A 22 5.54 4.49 -7.51
CA PHE A 22 5.65 3.06 -7.77
C PHE A 22 4.83 2.62 -9.00
N LEU A 23 3.60 3.12 -9.13
CA LEU A 23 2.72 2.79 -10.25
C LEU A 23 3.22 3.41 -11.57
N VAL A 24 3.73 4.65 -11.52
CA VAL A 24 4.36 5.31 -12.69
C VAL A 24 5.60 4.55 -13.16
N GLU A 25 6.47 4.12 -12.24
CA GLU A 25 7.67 3.33 -12.54
C GLU A 25 7.34 1.98 -13.19
N ARG A 26 6.14 1.44 -12.95
CA ARG A 26 5.64 0.20 -13.57
C ARG A 26 4.81 0.41 -14.85
N GLY A 27 4.78 1.63 -15.38
CA GLY A 27 4.11 1.93 -16.65
C GLY A 27 2.60 2.11 -16.55
N LEU A 28 2.03 2.14 -15.34
CA LEU A 28 0.61 2.40 -15.10
C LEU A 28 0.36 3.91 -15.14
N GLY A 29 0.55 4.51 -16.33
CA GLY A 29 0.51 5.96 -16.57
C GLY A 29 -0.87 6.62 -16.58
N PHE A 30 -1.95 5.89 -16.25
CA PHE A 30 -3.31 6.44 -16.27
C PHE A 30 -3.93 6.42 -14.86
N ASN A 31 -4.15 7.63 -14.32
CA ASN A 31 -4.81 7.97 -13.06
C ASN A 31 -5.07 6.77 -12.10
N PRO A 32 -4.07 6.38 -11.30
CA PRO A 32 -4.19 5.25 -10.37
C PRO A 32 -5.12 5.53 -9.19
N TYR A 33 -5.85 6.65 -9.16
CA TYR A 33 -6.67 7.04 -8.02
C TYR A 33 -7.66 5.96 -7.58
N ALA A 34 -8.37 5.32 -8.53
CA ALA A 34 -9.32 4.26 -8.21
C ALA A 34 -8.62 3.03 -7.62
N LEU A 35 -7.50 2.65 -8.21
CA LEU A 35 -6.64 1.53 -7.81
C LEU A 35 -6.01 1.76 -6.43
N ARG A 36 -5.45 2.95 -6.22
CA ARG A 36 -4.94 3.42 -4.94
C ARG A 36 -6.04 3.35 -3.90
N ARG A 37 -7.22 3.89 -4.17
CA ARG A 37 -8.34 3.91 -3.21
C ARG A 37 -8.83 2.49 -2.86
N ALA A 38 -8.83 1.58 -3.82
CA ALA A 38 -9.20 0.18 -3.59
C ALA A 38 -8.20 -0.56 -2.69
N ARG A 39 -6.90 -0.27 -2.83
CA ARG A 39 -5.80 -0.95 -2.13
C ARG A 39 -5.24 -0.20 -0.92
N LEU A 40 -5.67 1.04 -0.69
CA LEU A 40 -5.16 1.91 0.39
C LEU A 40 -5.36 1.28 1.76
N ARG A 41 -6.49 0.58 1.95
CA ARG A 41 -6.78 -0.13 3.20
C ARG A 41 -5.73 -1.20 3.49
N ASP A 42 -5.39 -2.01 2.49
CA ASP A 42 -4.43 -3.11 2.64
C ASP A 42 -3.02 -2.57 2.91
N ILE A 43 -2.64 -1.50 2.20
CA ILE A 43 -1.36 -0.81 2.44
C ILE A 43 -1.29 -0.26 3.86
N ILE A 44 -2.36 0.38 4.35
CA ILE A 44 -2.42 0.92 5.71
C ILE A 44 -2.29 -0.20 6.74
N VAL A 45 -2.99 -1.31 6.55
CA VAL A 45 -2.91 -2.46 7.46
C VAL A 45 -1.49 -2.99 7.52
N LEU A 46 -0.84 -3.19 6.38
CA LEU A 46 0.54 -3.69 6.32
C LEU A 46 1.56 -2.68 6.87
N GLU A 47 1.39 -1.38 6.61
CA GLU A 47 2.28 -0.34 7.16
C GLU A 47 2.13 -0.15 8.68
N SER A 48 0.96 -0.51 9.23
CA SER A 48 0.69 -0.49 10.67
C SER A 48 1.29 -1.70 11.40
N GLN A 49 1.63 -2.76 10.67
CA GLN A 49 2.32 -3.91 11.24
C GLN A 49 3.78 -3.56 11.55
N ASN A 50 4.29 -4.19 12.61
CA ASN A 50 5.69 -4.05 12.98
C ASN A 50 6.57 -4.94 12.10
N ASP A 51 7.86 -4.62 11.99
CA ASP A 51 8.76 -5.32 11.06
C ASP A 51 8.86 -6.83 11.34
N ARG A 52 8.70 -7.23 12.61
CA ARG A 52 8.64 -8.66 13.01
C ARG A 52 7.39 -9.37 12.49
N GLU A 53 6.25 -8.68 12.46
CA GLU A 53 4.98 -9.20 11.98
C GLU A 53 5.00 -9.31 10.45
N LEU A 54 5.58 -8.32 9.77
CA LEU A 54 5.85 -8.37 8.34
C LEU A 54 6.81 -9.53 7.98
N ALA A 55 7.89 -9.69 8.75
CA ALA A 55 8.84 -10.78 8.53
C ALA A 55 8.21 -12.17 8.74
N ALA A 56 7.26 -12.29 9.67
CA ALA A 56 6.52 -13.55 9.90
C ALA A 56 5.68 -13.99 8.70
N ILE A 57 5.23 -13.02 7.87
CA ILE A 57 4.54 -13.29 6.59
C ILE A 57 5.48 -13.22 5.37
N GLY A 58 6.80 -13.13 5.60
CA GLY A 58 7.81 -13.08 4.55
C GLY A 58 7.90 -11.76 3.79
N LEU A 59 7.39 -10.67 4.37
CA LEU A 59 7.42 -9.33 3.78
C LEU A 59 8.39 -8.41 4.52
N SER A 60 8.94 -7.44 3.79
CA SER A 60 9.59 -6.26 4.34
C SER A 60 8.80 -5.00 3.95
N ARG A 61 9.05 -3.86 4.59
CA ARG A 61 8.33 -2.61 4.29
C ARG A 61 8.40 -2.22 2.81
N ASP A 62 9.54 -2.41 2.18
CA ASP A 62 9.72 -2.11 0.75
C ASP A 62 8.97 -3.07 -0.17
N GLN A 63 8.60 -4.26 0.32
CA GLN A 63 7.84 -5.27 -0.40
C GLN A 63 6.32 -5.10 -0.27
N ILE A 64 5.83 -4.19 0.59
CA ILE A 64 4.40 -3.95 0.78
C ILE A 64 3.72 -3.57 -0.53
N LEU A 65 4.25 -2.59 -1.27
CA LEU A 65 3.63 -2.14 -2.52
C LEU A 65 3.67 -3.23 -3.62
N PRO A 66 4.82 -3.88 -3.91
CA PRO A 66 4.86 -5.03 -4.81
C PRO A 66 3.89 -6.15 -4.42
N TYR A 67 3.75 -6.44 -3.13
CA TYR A 67 2.85 -7.48 -2.63
C TYR A 67 1.38 -7.13 -2.85
N VAL A 68 0.97 -5.90 -2.50
CA VAL A 68 -0.41 -5.43 -2.63
C VAL A 68 -0.86 -5.33 -4.08
N PHE A 69 0.04 -4.94 -4.99
CA PHE A 69 -0.25 -4.81 -6.43
C PHE A 69 0.21 -6.01 -7.25
N ARG A 70 0.59 -7.13 -6.61
CA ARG A 70 1.12 -8.32 -7.32
C ARG A 70 0.13 -8.86 -8.36
N ASP A 71 -1.16 -8.70 -8.08
CA ASP A 71 -2.28 -9.10 -8.94
C ASP A 71 -2.33 -8.33 -10.25
N LEU A 72 -1.77 -7.12 -10.29
CA LEU A 72 -1.72 -6.27 -11.49
C LEU A 72 -0.38 -6.37 -12.22
N LEU A 73 0.66 -6.83 -11.51
CA LEU A 73 2.03 -6.91 -12.01
C LEU A 73 2.38 -8.31 -12.52
N SER A 74 1.53 -9.31 -12.26
CA SER A 74 1.68 -10.66 -12.77
C SER A 74 0.89 -10.76 -14.09
N ASP A 75 1.53 -10.35 -15.18
CA ASP A 75 1.17 -10.72 -16.57
C ASP A 75 2.42 -11.37 -17.20
#